data_AF-A0A7L2QXD9-F1
#
_entry.id   AF-A0A7L2QXD9-F1
#
_cell.length_a   1.000
_cell.length_b   1.000
_cell.length_c   1.000
_cell.angle_alpha   90.00
_cell.angle_beta   90.00
_cell.angle_gamma   90.00
#
_symmetry.space_group_name_H-M   'P 1'
#
loop_
_entity.id
_entity.type
_entity.pdbx_description
1 polymer ?
#
loop_
_entity_poly.entity_id
_entity_poly.type
_entity_poly.pdbx_seq_one_letter_code
_entity_poly.pdbx_strand_id
1 'polypeptide(L)'
;MANEEDDPIIQEIDVFLARSLLEKLYLFQYPIRPASMTYDDVTHLSAKIKPKQQKVELEMAIDTLNPNYCRSKGEQIALNVDGTCTDETSTYSSKLMDKQTFCSSQAASNVSRYAAAVYKKGELHLTPLHGILQLRPSFTYLDKADAKHREREAANEGGDSSQDEAEDDVKQITVRFSRPETEQARQRRVQSYEFLQKRQAEEHWVHLHYYGLKDSRSEHERQYLFSQGHGLAENTELIKSPSEYLMMLMPPSVEEENDKPMAPSNVLSMAQLRTLPLADQIKILMKNVKVMPFANLLSLLGPGTDATAVLRCVQQVALLVQGNWVVKSDVLYPKDTSSPHSGVPAEVLCRGRDFVMWKFTQDRWVVRKEVAAVTKLCPEDVKDFLEHMSVARINKGWEFMLPYDEDFVKKHPDIVQRQQMLWMGIQAK
;
A
#
# COMPACT_ATOMS: atom_id res chain seq x y z
N MET A 1 -17.63 -2.57 22.18
CA MET A 1 -16.18 -2.66 22.45
C MET A 1 -16.05 -3.71 23.52
N ALA A 2 -15.51 -4.89 23.19
CA ALA A 2 -15.25 -5.90 24.20
C ALA A 2 -14.15 -5.35 25.11
N ASN A 3 -14.37 -5.38 26.43
CA ASN A 3 -13.38 -4.94 27.41
C ASN A 3 -12.11 -5.77 27.24
N GLU A 4 -10.99 -5.12 26.92
CA GLU A 4 -9.65 -5.73 26.87
C GLU A 4 -9.14 -6.15 28.26
N GLU A 5 -9.93 -5.93 29.32
CA GLU A 5 -9.58 -6.26 30.71
C GLU A 5 -9.73 -7.76 31.06
N ASP A 6 -10.27 -8.60 30.16
CA ASP A 6 -10.60 -10.00 30.44
C ASP A 6 -9.57 -11.04 29.94
N ASP A 7 -8.42 -10.64 29.39
CA ASP A 7 -7.36 -11.59 28.95
C ASP A 7 -6.12 -11.54 29.85
N PRO A 8 -6.00 -12.42 30.87
CA PRO A 8 -4.86 -12.43 31.76
C PRO A 8 -3.60 -12.93 31.03
N ILE A 9 -2.50 -12.17 31.13
CA ILE A 9 -1.21 -12.59 30.58
C ILE A 9 -0.77 -13.90 31.25
N ILE A 10 -0.76 -14.99 30.48
CA ILE A 10 -0.36 -16.33 30.96
C ILE A 10 1.16 -16.51 30.90
N GLN A 11 1.80 -15.98 29.86
CA GLN A 11 3.23 -16.14 29.63
C GLN A 11 3.79 -14.97 28.81
N GLU A 12 4.90 -14.42 29.27
CA GLU A 12 5.73 -13.47 28.53
C GLU A 12 6.89 -14.24 27.88
N ILE A 13 7.08 -14.07 26.57
CA ILE A 13 8.08 -14.81 25.78
C ILE A 13 8.99 -13.80 25.09
N ASP A 14 10.27 -13.85 25.40
CA ASP A 14 11.28 -13.02 24.76
C ASP A 14 11.52 -13.47 23.31
N VAL A 15 11.53 -12.50 22.40
CA VAL A 15 11.74 -12.74 20.96
C VAL A 15 13.07 -12.16 20.51
N PHE A 16 13.97 -13.03 20.05
CA PHE A 16 15.29 -12.67 19.56
C PHE A 16 15.40 -12.81 18.04
N LEU A 17 16.32 -12.05 17.44
CA LEU A 17 16.63 -12.14 16.01
C LEU A 17 18.06 -12.66 15.81
N ALA A 18 18.19 -13.87 15.25
CA ALA A 18 19.46 -14.44 14.84
C ALA A 18 19.76 -14.08 13.37
N ARG A 19 20.97 -13.57 13.11
CA ARG A 19 21.41 -13.15 11.75
C ARG A 19 22.48 -14.06 11.14
N SER A 20 22.98 -15.05 11.89
CA SER A 20 24.10 -15.91 11.49
C SER A 20 23.85 -16.71 10.20
N LEU A 21 22.59 -17.05 9.90
CA LEU A 21 22.19 -17.87 8.75
C LEU A 21 21.32 -17.12 7.72
N LEU A 22 21.32 -15.78 7.74
CA LEU A 22 20.43 -14.92 6.93
C LEU A 22 20.41 -15.28 5.43
N GLU A 23 21.56 -15.63 4.86
CA GLU A 23 21.71 -15.92 3.42
C GLU A 23 21.85 -17.43 3.12
N LYS A 24 21.70 -18.28 4.15
CA LYS A 24 22.01 -19.71 4.05
C LYS A 24 20.81 -20.60 4.39
N LEU A 25 19.79 -20.06 5.06
CA LEU A 25 18.64 -20.85 5.50
C LEU A 25 17.57 -20.94 4.42
N TYR A 26 17.31 -22.15 3.93
CA TYR A 26 16.25 -22.44 2.97
C TYR A 26 15.17 -23.31 3.62
N LEU A 27 13.92 -23.10 3.20
CA LEU A 27 12.80 -23.98 3.57
C LEU A 27 12.46 -24.89 2.39
N PHE A 28 12.71 -26.19 2.55
CA PHE A 28 12.31 -27.21 1.58
C PHE A 28 10.97 -27.82 1.99
N GLN A 29 10.03 -27.82 1.06
CA GLN A 29 8.69 -28.39 1.24
C GLN A 29 8.45 -29.50 0.21
N TYR A 30 7.77 -30.56 0.61
CA TYR A 30 7.40 -31.69 -0.25
C TYR A 30 5.88 -31.80 -0.31
N PRO A 31 5.19 -31.05 -1.22
CA PRO A 31 3.72 -30.92 -1.18
C PRO A 31 2.96 -32.24 -1.32
N ILE A 32 3.56 -33.25 -1.96
CA ILE A 32 2.93 -34.55 -2.24
C ILE A 32 3.27 -35.61 -1.18
N ARG A 33 4.05 -35.27 -0.15
CA ARG A 33 4.51 -36.21 0.87
C ARG A 33 3.86 -35.86 2.22
N PRO A 34 3.14 -36.79 2.87
CA PRO A 34 2.60 -36.57 4.20
C PRO A 34 3.70 -36.33 5.23
N ALA A 35 3.41 -35.54 6.27
CA ALA A 35 4.36 -35.21 7.33
C ALA A 35 4.85 -36.44 8.13
N SER A 36 4.06 -37.52 8.18
CA SER A 36 4.43 -38.77 8.85
C SER A 36 5.48 -39.58 8.10
N MET A 37 5.69 -39.32 6.80
CA MET A 37 6.60 -40.08 5.96
C MET A 37 7.83 -39.24 5.58
N THR A 38 8.78 -39.11 6.51
CA THR A 38 9.99 -38.31 6.31
C THR A 38 11.01 -39.00 5.38
N TYR A 39 12.01 -38.23 4.94
CA TYR A 39 13.14 -38.74 4.14
C TYR A 39 14.39 -38.97 5.00
N ASP A 40 14.26 -39.00 6.34
CA ASP A 40 15.41 -39.05 7.25
C ASP A 40 16.23 -40.34 7.13
N ASP A 41 15.57 -41.45 6.82
CA ASP A 41 16.19 -42.77 6.68
C ASP A 41 16.51 -43.12 5.21
N VAL A 42 16.28 -42.19 4.26
CA VAL A 42 16.56 -42.39 2.84
C VAL A 42 17.98 -41.91 2.51
N THR A 43 18.75 -42.73 1.81
CA THR A 43 20.09 -42.36 1.36
C THR A 43 20.02 -41.30 0.27
N HIS A 44 20.60 -40.12 0.53
CA HIS A 44 20.74 -39.06 -0.45
C HIS A 44 22.06 -39.24 -1.21
N LEU A 45 21.99 -39.39 -2.53
CA LEU A 45 23.13 -39.68 -3.40
C LEU A 45 23.86 -38.40 -3.83
N SER A 46 23.09 -37.37 -4.22
CA SER A 46 23.67 -36.07 -4.58
C SER A 46 22.72 -34.93 -4.31
N ALA A 47 23.30 -33.75 -4.06
CA ALA A 47 22.59 -32.49 -3.96
C ALA A 47 23.29 -31.45 -4.85
N LYS A 48 22.51 -30.73 -5.65
CA LYS A 48 23.02 -29.68 -6.54
C LYS A 48 22.18 -28.43 -6.37
N ILE A 49 22.82 -27.26 -6.40
CA ILE A 49 22.15 -25.97 -6.31
C ILE A 49 22.65 -24.99 -7.37
N LYS A 50 21.75 -24.14 -7.86
CA LYS A 50 22.05 -22.88 -8.54
C LYS A 50 21.73 -21.73 -7.59
N PRO A 51 22.72 -21.10 -6.93
CA PRO A 51 22.47 -20.18 -5.81
C PRO A 51 21.72 -18.89 -6.21
N LYS A 52 21.99 -18.32 -7.39
CA LYS A 52 21.33 -17.09 -7.85
C LYS A 52 19.89 -17.34 -8.27
N GLN A 53 19.64 -18.47 -8.94
CA GLN A 53 18.29 -18.91 -9.32
C GLN A 53 17.51 -19.59 -8.20
N GLN A 54 18.18 -19.91 -7.08
CA GLN A 54 17.61 -20.69 -5.99
C GLN A 54 16.96 -21.99 -6.48
N LYS A 55 17.63 -22.71 -7.39
CA LYS A 55 17.16 -24.00 -7.91
C LYS A 55 17.97 -25.13 -7.31
N VAL A 56 17.30 -26.10 -6.70
CA VAL A 56 17.87 -27.27 -6.05
C VAL A 56 17.41 -28.54 -6.77
N GLU A 57 18.34 -29.47 -6.93
CA GLU A 57 18.10 -30.82 -7.41
C GLU A 57 18.68 -31.81 -6.39
N LEU A 58 17.88 -32.79 -5.99
CA LEU A 58 18.29 -33.86 -5.07
C LEU A 58 18.10 -35.21 -5.75
N GLU A 59 19.08 -36.09 -5.63
CA GLU A 59 18.98 -37.48 -6.05
C GLU A 59 18.92 -38.36 -4.79
N MET A 60 17.84 -39.13 -4.64
CA MET A 60 17.62 -40.04 -3.52
C MET A 60 17.65 -41.49 -4.03
N ALA A 61 18.27 -42.39 -3.26
CA ALA A 61 18.29 -43.81 -3.57
C ALA A 61 16.93 -44.46 -3.31
N ILE A 62 16.60 -45.46 -4.13
CA ILE A 62 15.43 -46.33 -3.95
C ILE A 62 15.94 -47.71 -3.55
N ASP A 63 15.36 -48.29 -2.50
CA ASP A 63 15.65 -49.67 -2.12
C ASP A 63 15.01 -50.64 -3.12
N THR A 64 15.84 -51.29 -3.92
CA THR A 64 15.43 -52.26 -4.95
C THR A 64 15.26 -53.69 -4.40
N LEU A 65 15.64 -53.93 -3.15
CA LEU A 65 15.49 -55.22 -2.47
C LEU A 65 14.15 -55.33 -1.72
N ASN A 66 13.52 -54.20 -1.44
CA ASN A 66 12.25 -54.14 -0.74
C ASN A 66 11.12 -54.82 -1.57
N PRO A 67 10.23 -55.63 -0.95
CA PRO A 67 9.08 -56.24 -1.63
C PRO A 67 8.13 -55.24 -2.34
N ASN A 68 8.16 -53.96 -1.97
CA ASN A 68 7.38 -52.93 -2.65
C ASN A 68 7.93 -52.55 -4.04
N TYR A 69 9.16 -52.99 -4.38
CA TYR A 69 9.80 -52.69 -5.66
C TYR A 69 9.60 -53.82 -6.68
N CYS A 70 8.91 -53.53 -7.79
CA CYS A 70 8.76 -54.49 -8.89
C CYS A 70 10.00 -54.47 -9.80
N ARG A 71 10.91 -55.42 -9.59
CA ARG A 71 12.19 -55.52 -10.32
C ARG A 71 12.02 -55.56 -11.84
N SER A 72 11.11 -56.40 -12.36
CA SER A 72 10.87 -56.50 -13.80
C SER A 72 10.49 -55.16 -14.45
N LYS A 73 9.69 -54.33 -13.74
CA LYS A 73 9.33 -53.00 -14.23
C LYS A 73 10.49 -52.01 -14.08
N GLY A 74 11.27 -52.12 -13.00
CA GLY A 74 12.49 -51.34 -12.78
C GLY A 74 13.53 -51.54 -13.89
N GLU A 75 13.74 -52.79 -14.31
CA GLU A 75 14.64 -53.16 -15.42
C GLU A 75 14.14 -52.59 -16.74
N GLN A 76 12.84 -52.70 -17.03
CA GLN A 76 12.25 -52.15 -18.26
C GLN A 76 12.42 -50.61 -18.34
N ILE A 77 12.17 -49.90 -17.23
CA ILE A 77 12.35 -48.44 -17.19
C ILE A 77 13.83 -48.09 -17.42
N ALA A 78 14.75 -48.74 -16.72
CA ALA A 78 16.18 -48.48 -16.89
C ALA A 78 16.64 -48.77 -18.33
N LEU A 79 16.17 -49.86 -18.94
CA LEU A 79 16.48 -50.22 -20.33
C LEU A 79 15.92 -49.19 -21.34
N ASN A 80 14.72 -48.66 -21.11
CA ASN A 80 14.15 -47.63 -21.97
C ASN A 80 14.93 -46.31 -21.89
N VAL A 81 15.39 -45.94 -20.69
CA VAL A 81 16.10 -44.68 -20.44
C VAL A 81 17.56 -44.74 -20.90
N ASP A 82 18.29 -45.79 -20.50
CA ASP A 82 19.73 -45.88 -20.74
C ASP A 82 20.07 -46.72 -21.97
N GLY A 83 19.23 -47.68 -22.34
CA GLY A 83 19.50 -48.61 -23.43
C GLY A 83 20.33 -49.81 -23.03
N THR A 84 20.79 -50.55 -24.03
CA THR A 84 21.60 -51.76 -23.84
C THR A 84 23.08 -51.47 -23.58
N CYS A 85 23.54 -50.24 -23.87
CA CYS A 85 24.91 -49.78 -23.66
C CYS A 85 25.09 -49.16 -22.27
N THR A 86 26.16 -49.55 -21.57
CA THR A 86 26.55 -49.00 -20.28
C THR A 86 27.65 -47.96 -20.49
N ASP A 87 27.27 -46.77 -20.92
CA ASP A 87 28.19 -45.64 -21.08
C ASP A 87 28.34 -44.87 -19.75
N GLU A 88 29.41 -44.07 -19.60
CA GLU A 88 29.61 -43.18 -18.43
C GLU A 88 28.49 -42.13 -18.24
N THR A 89 27.61 -41.98 -19.23
CA THR A 89 26.46 -41.06 -19.23
C THR A 89 25.15 -41.71 -18.80
N SER A 90 25.17 -43.00 -18.41
CA SER A 90 23.99 -43.74 -17.94
C SER A 90 23.38 -43.08 -16.70
N THR A 91 22.04 -43.01 -16.69
CA THR A 91 21.26 -42.43 -15.61
C THR A 91 21.25 -43.35 -14.39
N TYR A 92 21.16 -44.67 -14.60
CA TYR A 92 21.03 -45.68 -13.55
C TYR A 92 22.19 -46.67 -13.61
N SER A 93 23.00 -46.74 -12.54
CA SER A 93 24.20 -47.58 -12.54
C SER A 93 23.90 -49.08 -12.40
N SER A 94 22.80 -49.45 -11.73
CA SER A 94 22.48 -50.85 -11.42
C SER A 94 21.60 -51.57 -12.47
N LYS A 95 21.37 -50.97 -13.65
CA LYS A 95 20.39 -51.43 -14.68
C LYS A 95 18.95 -51.57 -14.14
N LEU A 96 18.70 -51.03 -12.96
CA LEU A 96 17.39 -50.90 -12.32
C LEU A 96 17.16 -49.41 -12.06
N MET A 97 15.90 -48.99 -11.98
CA MET A 97 15.58 -47.65 -11.50
C MET A 97 15.89 -47.55 -10.00
N ASP A 98 17.14 -47.24 -9.67
CA ASP A 98 17.73 -47.23 -8.32
C ASP A 98 17.74 -45.85 -7.66
N LYS A 99 17.32 -44.81 -8.39
CA LYS A 99 17.27 -43.44 -7.86
C LYS A 99 16.04 -42.68 -8.33
N GLN A 100 15.64 -41.73 -7.49
CA GLN A 100 14.60 -40.75 -7.77
C GLN A 100 15.20 -39.34 -7.70
N THR A 101 14.97 -38.54 -8.74
CA THR A 101 15.40 -37.15 -8.78
C THR A 101 14.25 -36.23 -8.36
N PHE A 102 14.52 -35.28 -7.47
CA PHE A 102 13.61 -34.21 -7.09
C PHE A 102 14.12 -32.90 -7.66
N CYS A 103 13.22 -32.12 -8.27
CA CYS A 103 13.51 -30.79 -8.80
C CYS A 103 12.71 -29.74 -8.04
N SER A 104 13.36 -28.64 -7.68
CA SER A 104 12.70 -27.54 -6.96
C SER A 104 11.99 -26.58 -7.90
N SER A 105 10.89 -26.02 -7.42
CA SER A 105 10.31 -24.76 -7.91
C SER A 105 10.29 -23.72 -6.78
N GLN A 106 10.59 -22.47 -7.09
CA GLN A 106 10.48 -21.38 -6.13
C GLN A 106 9.01 -21.14 -5.77
N ALA A 107 8.69 -21.12 -4.48
CA ALA A 107 7.30 -20.95 -4.00
C ALA A 107 6.89 -19.48 -3.86
N ALA A 108 7.85 -18.60 -3.56
CA ALA A 108 7.64 -17.17 -3.39
C ALA A 108 8.84 -16.38 -3.92
N SER A 109 8.59 -15.27 -4.61
CA SER A 109 9.62 -14.37 -5.12
C SER A 109 10.18 -13.45 -4.03
N ASN A 110 9.34 -13.03 -3.07
CA ASN A 110 9.76 -12.23 -1.93
C ASN A 110 9.62 -13.02 -0.63
N VAL A 111 10.76 -13.29 0.00
CA VAL A 111 10.86 -14.05 1.24
C VAL A 111 11.23 -13.20 2.46
N SER A 112 11.40 -11.89 2.31
CA SER A 112 11.87 -11.01 3.40
C SER A 112 10.94 -10.96 4.61
N ARG A 113 9.66 -11.31 4.41
CA ARG A 113 8.63 -11.38 5.46
C ARG A 113 8.53 -12.73 6.16
N TYR A 114 9.31 -13.74 5.73
CA TYR A 114 9.27 -15.07 6.33
C TYR A 114 10.52 -15.33 7.18
N ALA A 115 10.31 -15.91 8.35
CA ALA A 115 11.38 -16.34 9.25
C ALA A 115 11.08 -17.73 9.79
N ALA A 116 12.14 -18.52 10.01
CA ALA A 116 12.08 -19.71 10.85
C ALA A 116 12.15 -19.29 12.31
N ALA A 117 11.39 -19.95 13.18
CA ALA A 117 11.37 -19.68 14.60
C ALA A 117 11.73 -20.93 15.40
N VAL A 118 12.76 -20.85 16.23
CA VAL A 118 13.15 -21.93 17.14
C VAL A 118 12.76 -21.54 18.56
N TYR A 119 11.85 -22.30 19.14
CA TYR A 119 11.42 -22.11 20.53
C TYR A 119 12.23 -23.00 21.48
N LYS A 120 12.80 -22.39 22.52
CA LYS A 120 13.58 -23.12 23.54
C LYS A 120 13.51 -22.40 24.88
N LYS A 121 13.10 -23.14 25.93
CA LYS A 121 13.11 -22.68 27.34
C LYS A 121 12.42 -21.31 27.58
N GLY A 122 11.31 -21.02 26.90
CA GLY A 122 10.59 -19.75 27.07
C GLY A 122 11.07 -18.62 26.18
N GLU A 123 12.05 -18.86 25.30
CA GLU A 123 12.57 -17.88 24.35
C GLU A 123 12.25 -18.30 22.90
N LEU A 124 11.98 -17.32 22.04
CA LEU A 124 11.73 -17.52 20.61
C LEU A 124 12.83 -16.87 19.78
N HIS A 125 13.58 -17.66 19.01
CA HIS A 125 14.67 -17.18 18.17
C HIS A 125 14.24 -17.18 16.70
N LEU A 126 14.12 -15.99 16.10
CA LEU A 126 13.74 -15.77 14.70
C LEU A 126 14.98 -15.72 13.81
N THR A 127 14.97 -16.46 12.70
CA THR A 127 16.00 -16.41 11.64
C THR A 127 15.33 -16.21 10.29
N PRO A 128 15.62 -15.13 9.54
CA PRO A 128 15.02 -14.90 8.23
C PRO A 128 15.39 -16.00 7.22
N LEU A 129 14.47 -16.29 6.30
CA LEU A 129 14.67 -17.28 5.24
C LEU A 129 15.26 -16.63 3.99
N HIS A 130 16.25 -17.27 3.38
CA HIS A 130 16.82 -16.85 2.10
C HIS A 130 15.99 -17.35 0.90
N GLY A 131 15.29 -18.48 1.04
CA GLY A 131 14.48 -19.04 -0.03
C GLY A 131 13.48 -20.10 0.46
N ILE A 132 12.33 -20.18 -0.23
CA ILE A 132 11.31 -21.21 0.02
C ILE A 132 11.11 -22.00 -1.27
N LEU A 133 11.47 -23.29 -1.21
CA LEU A 133 11.51 -24.17 -2.38
C LEU A 133 10.57 -25.36 -2.18
N GLN A 134 9.79 -25.65 -3.22
CA GLN A 134 8.96 -26.85 -3.28
C GLN A 134 9.64 -27.91 -4.13
N LEU A 135 9.98 -29.04 -3.52
CA LEU A 135 10.60 -30.18 -4.19
C LEU A 135 9.52 -31.14 -4.68
N ARG A 136 9.55 -31.45 -5.98
CA ARG A 136 8.67 -32.43 -6.61
C ARG A 136 9.50 -33.51 -7.29
N PRO A 137 9.04 -34.77 -7.32
CA PRO A 137 9.64 -35.79 -8.15
C PRO A 137 9.69 -35.34 -9.61
N SER A 138 10.85 -35.49 -10.22
CA SER A 138 11.08 -35.22 -11.62
C SER A 138 10.74 -36.46 -12.45
N PHE A 139 10.06 -36.26 -13.57
CA PHE A 139 9.78 -37.30 -14.57
C PHE A 139 10.65 -37.18 -15.81
N THR A 140 11.74 -36.41 -15.76
CA THR A 140 12.68 -36.18 -16.87
C THR A 140 13.29 -37.46 -17.44
N TYR A 141 13.29 -38.56 -16.69
CA TYR A 141 13.71 -39.86 -17.21
C TYR A 141 12.77 -40.38 -18.30
N LEU A 142 11.46 -40.09 -18.25
CA LEU A 142 10.52 -40.44 -19.31
C LEU A 142 10.81 -39.65 -20.59
N ASP A 143 11.05 -38.35 -20.48
CA ASP A 143 11.43 -37.51 -21.62
C ASP A 143 12.72 -38.01 -22.29
N LYS A 144 13.69 -38.46 -21.48
CA LYS A 144 14.93 -39.09 -21.98
C LYS A 144 14.66 -40.41 -22.69
N ALA A 145 13.78 -41.26 -22.15
CA ALA A 145 13.40 -42.51 -22.80
C ALA A 145 12.74 -42.27 -24.16
N ASP A 146 11.82 -41.31 -24.24
CA ASP A 146 11.14 -40.93 -25.49
C ASP A 146 12.09 -40.31 -26.52
N ALA A 147 13.10 -39.56 -26.05
CA ALA A 147 14.16 -39.03 -26.92
C ALA A 147 15.01 -40.17 -27.50
N LYS A 148 15.50 -41.10 -26.66
CA LYS A 148 16.27 -42.26 -27.14
C LYS A 148 15.45 -43.17 -28.04
N HIS A 149 14.16 -43.35 -27.77
CA HIS A 149 13.27 -44.13 -28.63
C HIS A 149 13.17 -43.49 -30.02
N ARG A 150 12.92 -42.17 -30.08
CA ARG A 150 12.88 -41.43 -31.35
C ARG A 150 14.20 -41.49 -32.12
N GLU A 151 15.34 -41.40 -31.43
CA GLU A 151 16.66 -41.55 -32.04
C GLU A 151 16.85 -42.95 -32.64
N ARG A 152 16.38 -44.01 -31.98
CA ARG A 152 16.46 -45.39 -32.49
C ARG A 152 15.54 -45.63 -33.68
N GLU A 153 14.30 -45.14 -33.62
CA GLU A 153 13.36 -45.24 -34.75
C GLU A 153 13.94 -44.53 -35.98
N ALA A 154 14.46 -43.31 -35.81
CA ALA A 154 15.11 -42.58 -36.90
C ALA A 154 16.35 -43.30 -37.44
N ALA A 155 17.14 -43.96 -36.58
CA ALA A 155 18.30 -44.75 -37.01
C ALA A 155 17.91 -46.04 -37.74
N ASN A 156 16.77 -46.66 -37.40
CA ASN A 156 16.26 -47.85 -38.08
C ASN A 156 15.57 -47.52 -39.41
N GLU A 157 14.82 -46.41 -39.50
CA GLU A 157 14.19 -45.94 -40.74
C GLU A 157 15.22 -45.40 -41.75
N GLY A 158 16.36 -44.87 -41.29
CA GLY A 158 17.48 -44.47 -42.15
C GLY A 158 18.32 -45.63 -42.71
N GLY A 159 17.96 -46.88 -42.42
CA GLY A 159 18.69 -48.08 -42.82
C GLY A 159 18.23 -48.74 -44.12
N ASP A 160 17.12 -48.29 -44.72
CA ASP A 160 16.52 -48.94 -45.91
C ASP A 160 16.16 -47.95 -47.04
N SER A 161 17.04 -47.00 -47.30
CA SER A 161 17.04 -46.25 -48.56
C SER A 161 18.46 -46.16 -49.11
N SER A 162 18.97 -47.28 -49.61
CA SER A 162 19.91 -47.20 -50.72
C SER A 162 19.19 -46.52 -51.88
N GLN A 163 19.82 -45.45 -52.42
CA GLN A 163 19.40 -44.72 -53.62
C GLN A 163 18.40 -43.58 -53.38
N ASP A 164 18.89 -42.46 -52.86
CA ASP A 164 18.74 -41.19 -53.58
C ASP A 164 19.81 -40.20 -53.08
N GLU A 165 20.65 -39.76 -54.01
CA GLU A 165 21.63 -38.70 -53.76
C GLU A 165 20.88 -37.39 -53.53
N ALA A 166 20.84 -36.93 -52.28
CA ALA A 166 20.59 -35.53 -52.00
C ALA A 166 21.96 -34.82 -52.03
N GLU A 167 22.21 -34.15 -53.16
CA GLU A 167 23.30 -33.20 -53.34
C GLU A 167 23.48 -32.35 -52.07
N ASP A 168 24.73 -32.30 -51.58
CA ASP A 168 25.17 -31.36 -50.57
C ASP A 168 24.88 -29.93 -51.07
N ASP A 169 23.73 -29.40 -50.66
CA ASP A 169 23.38 -28.00 -50.88
C ASP A 169 24.31 -27.18 -49.97
N VAL A 170 25.43 -26.76 -50.56
CA VAL A 170 26.44 -25.89 -49.95
C VAL A 170 25.73 -24.63 -49.45
N LYS A 171 25.35 -24.63 -48.16
CA LYS A 171 24.78 -23.47 -47.49
C LYS A 171 25.78 -22.32 -47.58
N GLN A 172 25.54 -21.42 -48.54
CA GLN A 172 26.20 -20.14 -48.61
C GLN A 172 26.06 -19.46 -47.24
N ILE A 173 27.19 -19.23 -46.58
CA ILE A 173 27.26 -18.42 -45.37
C ILE A 173 27.04 -16.96 -45.79
N THR A 174 25.78 -16.60 -46.04
CA THR A 174 25.38 -15.19 -46.10
C THR A 174 25.52 -14.63 -44.70
N VAL A 175 26.54 -13.78 -44.51
CA VAL A 175 26.74 -12.99 -43.30
C VAL A 175 25.55 -12.03 -43.18
N ARG A 176 24.48 -12.47 -42.52
CA ARG A 176 23.33 -11.62 -42.20
C ARG A 176 23.81 -10.60 -41.17
N PHE A 177 24.13 -9.39 -41.63
CA PHE A 177 24.32 -8.23 -40.77
C PHE A 177 23.09 -8.09 -39.87
N SER A 178 23.31 -8.15 -38.55
CA SER A 178 22.26 -7.99 -37.55
C SER A 178 21.60 -6.62 -37.73
N ARG A 179 20.35 -6.60 -38.21
CA ARG A 179 19.55 -5.38 -38.18
C ARG A 179 19.45 -4.90 -36.73
N PRO A 180 19.61 -3.60 -36.44
CA PRO A 180 19.35 -3.08 -35.10
C PRO A 180 17.90 -3.41 -34.72
N GLU A 181 17.75 -4.21 -33.66
CA GLU A 181 16.48 -4.68 -33.14
C GLU A 181 15.72 -3.48 -32.54
N THR A 182 14.41 -3.37 -32.82
CA THR A 182 13.56 -2.35 -32.21
C THR A 182 13.40 -2.63 -30.71
N GLU A 183 13.26 -1.59 -29.89
CA GLU A 183 13.20 -1.72 -28.41
C GLU A 183 12.07 -2.68 -27.95
N GLN A 184 10.93 -2.65 -28.65
CA GLN A 184 9.81 -3.57 -28.38
C GLN A 184 10.12 -5.03 -28.75
N ALA A 185 10.85 -5.27 -29.83
CA ALA A 185 11.24 -6.63 -30.23
C ALA A 185 12.26 -7.21 -29.23
N ARG A 186 13.21 -6.37 -28.77
CA ARG A 186 14.17 -6.73 -27.73
C ARG A 186 13.47 -7.10 -26.42
N GLN A 187 12.47 -6.33 -26.00
CA GLN A 187 11.68 -6.62 -24.78
C GLN A 187 10.93 -7.95 -24.91
N ARG A 188 10.26 -8.21 -26.04
CA ARG A 188 9.57 -9.50 -26.28
C ARG A 188 10.54 -10.67 -26.29
N ARG A 189 11.74 -10.50 -26.87
CA ARG A 189 12.79 -11.52 -26.84
C ARG A 189 13.25 -11.79 -25.42
N VAL A 190 13.48 -10.77 -24.60
CA VAL A 190 13.90 -10.91 -23.20
C VAL A 190 12.83 -11.59 -22.33
N GLN A 191 11.55 -11.46 -22.70
CA GLN A 191 10.42 -12.13 -22.04
C GLN A 191 10.11 -13.52 -22.63
N SER A 192 10.78 -13.93 -23.71
CA SER A 192 10.57 -15.23 -24.34
C SER A 192 11.12 -16.36 -23.46
N TYR A 193 10.39 -17.48 -23.43
CA TYR A 193 10.79 -18.70 -22.71
C TYR A 193 12.20 -19.17 -23.08
N GLU A 194 12.54 -19.17 -24.38
CA GLU A 194 13.86 -19.60 -24.84
C GLU A 194 15.00 -18.72 -24.29
N PHE A 195 14.77 -17.41 -24.21
CA PHE A 195 15.75 -16.47 -23.67
C PHE A 195 15.92 -16.67 -22.17
N LEU A 196 14.82 -16.82 -21.43
CA LEU A 196 14.87 -17.13 -20.00
C LEU A 196 15.57 -18.47 -19.76
N GLN A 197 15.29 -19.50 -20.55
CA GLN A 197 15.89 -20.82 -20.41
C GLN A 197 17.41 -20.79 -20.68
N LYS A 198 17.86 -20.07 -21.72
CA LYS A 198 19.29 -19.87 -21.98
C LYS A 198 19.99 -19.15 -20.84
N ARG A 199 19.40 -18.05 -20.35
CA ARG A 199 19.93 -17.32 -19.19
C ARG A 199 19.97 -18.19 -17.93
N GLN A 200 18.98 -19.07 -17.75
CA GLN A 200 18.95 -20.03 -16.65
C GLN A 200 20.03 -21.11 -16.79
N ALA A 201 20.37 -21.50 -18.02
CA ALA A 201 21.41 -22.48 -18.33
C ALA A 201 22.84 -21.94 -18.13
N GLU A 202 23.06 -20.62 -18.26
CA GLU A 202 24.36 -19.96 -18.03
C GLU A 202 24.88 -20.14 -16.59
N GLU A 203 23.98 -20.28 -15.62
CA GLU A 203 24.38 -20.56 -14.23
C GLU A 203 24.73 -22.04 -14.06
N HIS A 204 25.95 -22.30 -13.60
CA HIS A 204 26.47 -23.64 -13.39
C HIS A 204 25.92 -24.26 -12.10
N TRP A 205 25.81 -25.58 -12.08
CA TRP A 205 25.43 -26.33 -10.88
C TRP A 205 26.58 -26.39 -9.88
N VAL A 206 26.29 -26.08 -8.63
CA VAL A 206 27.21 -26.26 -7.50
C VAL A 206 26.83 -27.56 -6.79
N HIS A 207 27.78 -28.48 -6.68
CA HIS A 207 27.59 -29.74 -5.98
C HIS A 207 27.75 -29.54 -4.48
N LEU A 208 26.84 -30.13 -3.71
CA LEU A 208 26.79 -30.06 -2.26
C LEU A 208 26.87 -31.46 -1.66
N HIS A 209 27.48 -31.53 -0.48
CA HIS A 209 27.42 -32.73 0.37
C HIS A 209 26.18 -32.65 1.25
N TYR A 210 25.36 -33.70 1.21
CA TYR A 210 24.18 -33.82 2.06
C TYR A 210 24.56 -34.41 3.42
N TYR A 211 24.13 -33.75 4.48
CA TYR A 211 24.23 -34.24 5.86
C TYR A 211 22.83 -34.33 6.44
N GLY A 212 22.44 -35.51 6.90
CA GLY A 212 21.08 -35.78 7.38
C GLY A 212 20.78 -35.18 8.75
N LEU A 213 19.52 -35.26 9.17
CA LEU A 213 19.04 -34.66 10.43
C LEU A 213 19.79 -35.20 11.66
N LYS A 214 20.16 -36.48 11.67
CA LYS A 214 20.82 -37.17 12.79
C LYS A 214 22.34 -37.00 12.84
N ASP A 215 22.94 -36.28 11.89
CA ASP A 215 24.39 -36.10 11.85
C ASP A 215 24.88 -35.08 12.91
N SER A 216 26.11 -35.23 13.36
CA SER A 216 26.75 -34.29 14.29
C SER A 216 26.84 -32.86 13.73
N ARG A 217 27.02 -32.74 12.41
CA ARG A 217 27.12 -31.45 11.72
C ARG A 217 25.80 -30.68 11.73
N SER A 218 24.66 -31.35 11.52
CA SER A 218 23.34 -30.70 11.53
C SER A 218 23.03 -30.15 12.92
N GLU A 219 23.35 -30.89 13.99
CA GLU A 219 23.16 -30.44 15.36
C GLU A 219 24.09 -29.26 15.72
N HIS A 220 25.32 -29.26 15.21
CA HIS A 220 26.23 -28.12 15.37
C HIS A 220 25.71 -26.87 14.64
N GLU A 221 25.30 -27.01 13.37
CA GLU A 221 24.81 -25.89 12.56
C GLU A 221 23.47 -25.33 13.09
N ARG A 222 22.64 -26.18 13.70
CA ARG A 222 21.41 -25.77 14.41
C ARG A 222 21.69 -24.76 15.52
N GLN A 223 22.89 -24.75 16.12
CA GLN A 223 23.24 -23.79 17.15
C GLN A 223 23.29 -22.35 16.62
N TYR A 224 23.52 -22.15 15.31
CA TYR A 224 23.53 -20.82 14.70
C TYR A 224 22.14 -20.21 14.48
N LEU A 225 21.07 -20.98 14.73
CA LEU A 225 19.69 -20.46 14.75
C LEU A 225 19.37 -19.69 16.05
N PHE A 226 20.21 -19.83 17.09
CA PHE A 226 20.07 -19.10 18.33
C PHE A 226 20.89 -17.80 18.29
N SER A 227 20.34 -16.71 18.83
CA SER A 227 21.09 -15.47 19.00
C SER A 227 22.06 -15.60 20.16
N GLN A 228 23.32 -15.17 19.96
CA GLN A 228 24.34 -15.19 21.03
C GLN A 228 24.29 -13.97 21.96
N GLY A 229 23.37 -13.02 21.72
CA GLY A 229 23.19 -11.85 22.56
C GLY A 229 22.39 -12.19 23.82
N HIS A 230 23.09 -12.34 24.95
CA HIS A 230 22.45 -12.45 26.25
C HIS A 230 22.26 -11.05 26.82
N GLY A 231 21.02 -10.56 26.81
CA GLY A 231 20.64 -9.32 27.49
C GLY A 231 19.43 -8.64 26.85
N LEU A 232 18.59 -8.02 27.67
CA LEU A 232 17.59 -7.04 27.25
C LEU A 232 18.30 -5.80 26.66
N ALA A 233 18.90 -5.95 25.50
CA ALA A 233 19.35 -4.80 24.72
C ALA A 233 18.08 -4.11 24.22
N GLU A 234 17.82 -2.90 24.74
CA GLU A 234 16.74 -2.06 24.24
C GLU A 234 16.87 -1.94 22.71
N ASN A 235 15.77 -2.25 22.02
CA ASN A 235 15.74 -2.25 20.57
C ASN A 235 15.77 -0.80 20.06
N THR A 236 16.89 -0.40 19.46
CA THR A 236 17.08 0.97 18.94
C THR A 236 16.39 1.21 17.60
N GLU A 237 15.95 0.17 16.90
CA GLU A 237 15.43 0.26 15.52
C GLU A 237 13.90 0.32 15.45
N LEU A 238 13.21 -0.26 16.44
CA LEU A 238 11.74 -0.37 16.48
C LEU A 238 11.09 0.73 17.35
N ILE A 239 11.49 1.98 17.14
CA ILE A 239 11.11 3.14 17.98
C ILE A 239 9.94 3.98 17.44
N LYS A 240 9.32 3.56 16.32
CA LYS A 240 8.28 4.37 15.64
C LYS A 240 6.97 4.37 16.41
N SER A 241 6.28 5.51 16.41
CA SER A 241 4.94 5.63 16.97
C SER A 241 3.91 4.85 16.14
N PRO A 242 2.76 4.43 16.71
CA PRO A 242 1.71 3.76 15.95
C PRO A 242 1.22 4.54 14.73
N SER A 243 1.14 5.87 14.84
CA SER A 243 0.75 6.76 13.73
C SER A 243 1.79 6.78 12.61
N GLU A 244 3.08 6.84 12.94
CA GLU A 244 4.16 6.80 11.96
C GLU A 244 4.24 5.44 11.27
N TYR A 245 4.07 4.35 12.03
CA TYR A 245 4.05 3.00 11.48
C TYR A 245 2.88 2.81 10.51
N LEU A 246 1.70 3.31 10.85
CA LEU A 246 0.54 3.26 9.95
C LEU A 246 0.78 4.05 8.66
N MET A 247 1.34 5.25 8.76
CA MET A 247 1.69 6.07 7.58
C MET A 247 2.76 5.40 6.70
N MET A 248 3.67 4.61 7.29
CA MET A 248 4.65 3.82 6.56
C MET A 248 4.02 2.63 5.82
N LEU A 249 3.04 1.96 6.43
CA LEU A 249 2.30 0.87 5.79
C LEU A 249 1.38 1.37 4.67
N MET A 250 0.84 2.58 4.83
CA MET A 250 -0.03 3.24 3.87
C MET A 250 0.54 4.60 3.49
N PRO A 251 1.57 4.64 2.61
CA PRO A 251 2.10 5.91 2.15
C PRO A 251 0.97 6.72 1.51
N PRO A 252 0.87 8.03 1.79
CA PRO A 252 -0.15 8.86 1.16
C PRO A 252 0.03 8.78 -0.36
N SER A 253 -1.08 8.66 -1.08
CA SER A 253 -1.08 8.92 -2.52
C SER A 253 -0.52 10.32 -2.70
N VAL A 254 0.57 10.44 -3.46
CA VAL A 254 0.93 11.73 -4.03
C VAL A 254 -0.15 11.99 -5.07
N GLU A 255 -1.31 12.48 -4.63
CA GLU A 255 -2.25 13.11 -5.53
C GLU A 255 -1.48 14.30 -6.09
N GLU A 256 -1.03 14.17 -7.34
CA GLU A 256 -0.64 15.32 -8.13
C GLU A 256 -1.74 16.36 -7.93
N GLU A 257 -1.33 17.57 -7.59
CA GLU A 257 -2.14 18.74 -7.25
C GLU A 257 -2.92 19.25 -8.48
N ASN A 258 -3.60 18.36 -9.21
CA ASN A 258 -4.02 18.57 -10.59
C ASN A 258 -5.52 18.47 -10.85
N ASP A 259 -6.36 18.19 -9.86
CA ASP A 259 -7.80 18.37 -10.06
C ASP A 259 -8.43 19.19 -8.94
N LYS A 260 -8.79 20.43 -9.29
CA LYS A 260 -9.73 21.24 -8.52
C LYS A 260 -10.97 20.36 -8.25
N PRO A 261 -11.38 20.19 -6.98
CA PRO A 261 -12.47 19.27 -6.65
C PRO A 261 -13.74 19.64 -7.42
N MET A 262 -14.45 18.62 -7.95
CA MET A 262 -15.78 18.71 -8.60
C MET A 262 -16.91 19.16 -7.66
N ALA A 263 -16.60 19.64 -6.47
CA ALA A 263 -17.58 20.30 -5.60
C ALA A 263 -17.80 21.74 -6.09
N PRO A 264 -19.00 22.33 -5.91
CA PRO A 264 -19.16 23.77 -6.10
C PRO A 264 -18.06 24.48 -5.30
N SER A 265 -17.36 25.44 -5.91
CA SER A 265 -16.13 26.10 -5.42
C SER A 265 -16.21 26.71 -4.01
N ASN A 266 -17.37 26.68 -3.37
CA ASN A 266 -17.63 27.16 -2.02
C ASN A 266 -17.65 26.04 -0.94
N VAL A 267 -17.48 24.76 -1.28
CA VAL A 267 -17.55 23.64 -0.30
C VAL A 267 -16.23 22.88 -0.25
N LEU A 268 -15.41 23.18 0.75
CA LEU A 268 -14.19 22.42 1.10
C LEU A 268 -14.49 21.48 2.26
N SER A 269 -13.88 20.28 2.25
CA SER A 269 -13.92 19.40 3.43
C SER A 269 -13.18 20.03 4.61
N MET A 270 -13.52 19.65 5.85
CA MET A 270 -12.78 20.12 7.04
C MET A 270 -11.29 19.74 7.01
N ALA A 271 -10.94 18.65 6.32
CA ALA A 271 -9.55 18.23 6.13
C ALA A 271 -8.79 19.18 5.20
N GLN A 272 -9.37 19.52 4.05
CA GLN A 272 -8.80 20.50 3.12
C GLN A 272 -8.78 21.91 3.71
N LEU A 273 -9.79 22.28 4.50
CA LEU A 273 -9.79 23.58 5.18
C LEU A 273 -8.55 23.71 6.09
N ARG A 274 -8.18 22.64 6.81
CA ARG A 274 -7.02 22.64 7.72
C ARG A 274 -5.67 22.77 7.02
N THR A 275 -5.57 22.53 5.71
CA THR A 275 -4.32 22.74 4.97
C THR A 275 -4.10 24.20 4.57
N LEU A 276 -5.13 25.05 4.63
CA LEU A 276 -5.07 26.46 4.24
C LEU A 276 -4.53 27.35 5.37
N PRO A 277 -4.01 28.57 5.06
CA PRO A 277 -3.68 29.56 6.07
C PRO A 277 -4.89 29.98 6.93
N LEU A 278 -4.66 30.28 8.22
CA LEU A 278 -5.70 30.62 9.19
C LEU A 278 -6.70 31.69 8.69
N ALA A 279 -6.21 32.73 8.03
CA ALA A 279 -7.06 33.81 7.50
C ALA A 279 -8.04 33.30 6.43
N ASP A 280 -7.57 32.41 5.56
CA ASP A 280 -8.40 31.82 4.51
C ASP A 280 -9.42 30.84 5.09
N GLN A 281 -9.02 30.05 6.09
CA GLN A 281 -9.94 29.18 6.82
C GLN A 281 -11.12 29.97 7.41
N ILE A 282 -10.82 31.05 8.12
CA ILE A 282 -11.83 31.92 8.75
C ILE A 282 -12.69 32.59 7.67
N LYS A 283 -12.08 33.09 6.59
CA LYS A 283 -12.82 33.72 5.49
C LYS A 283 -13.81 32.76 4.84
N ILE A 284 -13.40 31.52 4.56
CA ILE A 284 -14.25 30.47 3.97
C ILE A 284 -15.38 30.08 4.94
N LEU A 285 -15.06 29.87 6.23
CA LEU A 285 -16.06 29.56 7.26
C LEU A 285 -17.11 30.67 7.37
N MET A 286 -16.67 31.92 7.50
CA MET A 286 -17.59 33.07 7.61
C MET A 286 -18.41 33.27 6.33
N LYS A 287 -17.82 33.06 5.14
CA LYS A 287 -18.55 33.10 3.87
C LYS A 287 -19.60 32.01 3.78
N ASN A 288 -19.42 30.86 4.43
CA ASN A 288 -20.36 29.73 4.39
C ASN A 288 -21.44 29.79 5.49
N VAL A 289 -21.08 30.15 6.71
CA VAL A 289 -22.00 30.16 7.87
C VAL A 289 -22.71 31.49 8.06
N LYS A 290 -22.11 32.61 7.61
CA LYS A 290 -22.62 34.00 7.64
C LYS A 290 -22.75 34.61 9.02
N VAL A 291 -23.23 33.85 10.01
CA VAL A 291 -23.38 34.29 11.41
C VAL A 291 -22.95 33.16 12.36
N MET A 292 -22.02 33.41 13.27
CA MET A 292 -21.64 32.40 14.27
C MET A 292 -21.10 32.99 15.58
N PRO A 293 -21.27 32.28 16.72
CA PRO A 293 -20.59 32.60 17.97
C PRO A 293 -19.08 32.37 17.86
N PHE A 294 -18.28 33.13 18.61
CA PHE A 294 -16.83 32.99 18.59
C PHE A 294 -16.36 31.61 19.10
N ALA A 295 -17.04 31.06 20.10
CA ALA A 295 -16.74 29.72 20.64
C ALA A 295 -16.86 28.63 19.56
N ASN A 296 -17.88 28.72 18.70
CA ASN A 296 -18.08 27.77 17.61
C ASN A 296 -16.99 27.91 16.55
N LEU A 297 -16.52 29.13 16.27
CA LEU A 297 -15.41 29.36 15.34
C LEU A 297 -14.13 28.68 15.82
N LEU A 298 -13.79 28.82 17.11
CA LEU A 298 -12.65 28.12 17.71
C LEU A 298 -12.79 26.59 17.62
N SER A 299 -14.00 26.07 17.87
CA SER A 299 -14.26 24.62 17.80
C SER A 299 -14.05 24.05 16.40
N LEU A 300 -14.36 24.80 15.34
CA LEU A 300 -14.19 24.36 13.95
C LEU A 300 -12.73 24.41 13.50
N LEU A 301 -11.95 25.40 13.95
CA LEU A 301 -10.53 25.53 13.59
C LEU A 301 -9.65 24.46 14.27
N GLY A 302 -10.13 23.86 15.36
CA GLY A 302 -9.51 22.73 16.04
C GLY A 302 -8.76 23.13 17.31
N PRO A 303 -8.48 22.13 18.18
CA PRO A 303 -7.85 22.35 19.49
C PRO A 303 -6.43 22.90 19.33
N GLY A 304 -6.08 23.91 20.14
CA GLY A 304 -4.75 24.54 20.13
C GLY A 304 -4.60 25.78 19.25
N THR A 305 -5.66 26.22 18.56
CA THR A 305 -5.64 27.47 17.78
C THR A 305 -5.58 28.70 18.70
N ASP A 306 -4.64 29.62 18.46
CA ASP A 306 -4.53 30.87 19.23
C ASP A 306 -5.76 31.78 19.02
N ALA A 307 -6.56 31.94 20.08
CA ALA A 307 -7.76 32.78 20.07
C ALA A 307 -7.46 34.25 19.69
N THR A 308 -6.29 34.77 20.04
CA THR A 308 -5.90 36.16 19.73
C THR A 308 -5.67 36.33 18.23
N ALA A 309 -4.99 35.37 17.60
CA ALA A 309 -4.84 35.33 16.14
C ALA A 309 -6.19 35.21 15.43
N VAL A 310 -7.10 34.35 15.92
CA VAL A 310 -8.45 34.21 15.35
C VAL A 310 -9.22 35.52 15.45
N LEU A 311 -9.19 36.20 16.60
CA LEU A 311 -9.85 37.51 16.78
C LEU A 311 -9.31 38.58 15.83
N ARG A 312 -8.01 38.56 15.54
CA ARG A 312 -7.40 39.48 14.58
C ARG A 312 -7.89 39.21 13.15
N CYS A 313 -7.91 37.94 12.75
CA CYS A 313 -8.32 37.52 11.41
C CYS A 313 -9.83 37.70 11.18
N VAL A 314 -10.68 37.32 12.14
CA VAL A 314 -12.15 37.43 12.00
C VAL A 314 -12.59 38.89 11.83
N GLN A 315 -11.95 39.84 12.50
CA GLN A 315 -12.23 41.28 12.32
C GLN A 315 -11.94 41.81 10.92
N GLN A 316 -11.12 41.11 10.13
CA GLN A 316 -10.86 41.48 8.74
C GLN A 316 -12.04 41.11 7.82
N VAL A 317 -12.76 40.04 8.13
CA VAL A 317 -13.80 39.45 7.25
C VAL A 317 -15.22 39.48 7.84
N ALA A 318 -15.38 39.84 9.11
CA ALA A 318 -16.65 39.89 9.82
C ALA A 318 -16.72 41.08 10.79
N LEU A 319 -17.94 41.45 11.19
CA LEU A 319 -18.27 42.48 12.17
C LEU A 319 -19.08 41.87 13.31
N LEU A 320 -18.99 42.49 14.49
CA LEU A 320 -19.72 42.01 15.67
C LEU A 320 -21.14 42.59 15.71
N VAL A 321 -22.15 41.73 15.81
CA VAL A 321 -23.58 42.10 15.98
C VAL A 321 -24.16 41.24 17.10
N GLN A 322 -24.69 41.88 18.15
CA GLN A 322 -25.26 41.19 19.33
C GLN A 322 -24.34 40.11 19.93
N GLY A 323 -23.03 40.39 20.03
CA GLY A 323 -22.03 39.45 20.55
C GLY A 323 -21.61 38.33 19.58
N ASN A 324 -22.24 38.24 18.41
CA ASN A 324 -21.94 37.21 17.40
C ASN A 324 -21.22 37.81 16.19
N TRP A 325 -20.39 37.01 15.51
CA TRP A 325 -19.68 37.45 14.30
C TRP A 325 -20.55 37.28 13.07
N VAL A 326 -20.74 38.36 12.32
CA VAL A 326 -21.49 38.40 11.06
C VAL A 326 -20.54 38.76 9.93
N VAL A 327 -20.52 37.96 8.87
CA VAL A 327 -19.63 38.19 7.70
C VAL A 327 -19.86 39.58 7.09
N LYS A 328 -18.79 40.28 6.70
CA LYS A 328 -18.87 41.60 6.05
C LYS A 328 -19.49 41.50 4.66
N SER A 329 -20.12 42.58 4.22
CA SER A 329 -20.84 42.61 2.95
C SER A 329 -19.91 42.52 1.73
N ASP A 330 -18.71 43.09 1.81
CA ASP A 330 -17.68 43.03 0.76
C ASP A 330 -17.08 41.63 0.55
N VAL A 331 -17.18 40.74 1.57
CA VAL A 331 -16.80 39.33 1.46
C VAL A 331 -17.86 38.52 0.69
N LEU A 332 -19.14 38.90 0.80
CA LEU A 332 -20.25 38.24 0.11
C LEU A 332 -20.47 38.79 -1.31
N TYR A 333 -20.35 40.11 -1.47
CA TYR A 333 -20.61 40.82 -2.73
C TYR A 333 -19.36 41.64 -3.13
N PRO A 334 -18.41 41.02 -3.85
CA PRO A 334 -17.26 41.72 -4.44
C PRO A 334 -17.70 42.80 -5.43
N LYS A 335 -16.86 43.84 -5.64
CA LYS A 335 -17.21 45.05 -6.41
C LYS A 335 -17.72 44.81 -7.83
N ASP A 336 -17.33 43.70 -8.46
CA ASP A 336 -17.71 43.35 -9.84
C ASP A 336 -18.94 42.43 -9.93
N THR A 337 -19.69 42.29 -8.84
CA THR A 337 -20.91 41.46 -8.78
C THR A 337 -22.18 42.30 -8.76
N SER A 338 -23.30 41.69 -9.15
CA SER A 338 -24.61 42.30 -9.11
C SER A 338 -25.63 41.34 -8.51
N SER A 339 -26.77 41.88 -8.05
CA SER A 339 -27.84 41.06 -7.48
C SER A 339 -28.34 40.05 -8.52
N PRO A 340 -28.53 38.77 -8.13
CA PRO A 340 -29.16 37.77 -8.98
C PRO A 340 -30.66 38.04 -9.20
N HIS A 341 -31.30 38.89 -8.38
CA HIS A 341 -32.72 39.18 -8.44
C HIS A 341 -33.02 40.49 -9.17
N SER A 342 -32.26 41.55 -8.87
CA SER A 342 -32.57 42.91 -9.33
C SER A 342 -31.52 43.49 -10.28
N GLY A 343 -30.36 42.84 -10.43
CA GLY A 343 -29.23 43.36 -11.21
C GLY A 343 -28.53 44.57 -10.58
N VAL A 344 -28.92 44.97 -9.36
CA VAL A 344 -28.33 46.11 -8.64
C VAL A 344 -26.85 45.83 -8.33
N PRO A 345 -25.94 46.80 -8.51
CA PRO A 345 -24.51 46.61 -8.22
C PRO A 345 -24.22 46.26 -6.77
N ALA A 346 -23.16 45.47 -6.55
CA ALA A 346 -22.72 45.03 -5.22
C ALA A 346 -22.55 46.18 -4.21
N GLU A 347 -22.07 47.35 -4.64
CA GLU A 347 -21.90 48.49 -3.73
C GLU A 347 -23.20 48.93 -3.05
N VAL A 348 -24.32 48.87 -3.77
CA VAL A 348 -25.65 49.23 -3.25
C VAL A 348 -26.18 48.11 -2.36
N LEU A 349 -25.96 46.85 -2.74
CA LEU A 349 -26.31 45.70 -1.90
C LEU A 349 -25.55 45.72 -0.57
N CYS A 350 -24.25 46.04 -0.60
CA CYS A 350 -23.43 46.18 0.59
C CYS A 350 -23.99 47.23 1.55
N ARG A 351 -24.31 48.44 1.06
CA ARG A 351 -24.91 49.49 1.89
C ARG A 351 -26.26 49.07 2.47
N GLY A 352 -27.11 48.41 1.66
CA GLY A 352 -28.41 47.91 2.12
C GLY A 352 -28.27 46.83 3.19
N ARG A 353 -27.34 45.89 3.03
CA ARG A 353 -27.08 44.82 4.00
C ARG A 353 -26.41 45.36 5.27
N ASP A 354 -25.49 46.32 5.14
CA ASP A 354 -24.85 47.00 6.27
C ASP A 354 -25.87 47.77 7.11
N PHE A 355 -26.85 48.41 6.48
CA PHE A 355 -27.98 49.04 7.18
C PHE A 355 -28.81 48.02 7.99
N VAL A 356 -29.08 46.84 7.42
CA VAL A 356 -29.80 45.75 8.13
C VAL A 356 -29.00 45.24 9.32
N MET A 357 -27.70 44.98 9.14
CA MET A 357 -26.82 44.56 10.24
C MET A 357 -26.73 45.62 11.33
N TRP A 358 -26.60 46.90 10.95
CA TRP A 358 -26.60 48.02 11.88
C TRP A 358 -27.93 48.09 12.65
N LYS A 359 -29.08 47.90 12.00
CA LYS A 359 -30.38 47.84 12.69
C LYS A 359 -30.42 46.73 13.75
N PHE A 360 -29.83 45.57 13.46
CA PHE A 360 -29.69 44.51 14.46
C PHE A 360 -28.75 44.85 15.63
N THR A 361 -27.88 45.86 15.51
CA THR A 361 -27.12 46.37 16.66
C THR A 361 -27.95 47.19 17.63
N GLN A 362 -29.07 47.77 17.16
CA GLN A 362 -29.95 48.63 17.95
C GLN A 362 -31.13 47.85 18.52
N ASP A 363 -31.76 47.02 17.68
CA ASP A 363 -32.94 46.25 18.02
C ASP A 363 -32.77 44.77 17.69
N ARG A 364 -33.46 43.91 18.42
CA ARG A 364 -33.49 42.47 18.13
C ARG A 364 -34.28 42.12 16.87
N TRP A 365 -35.14 43.05 16.43
CA TRP A 365 -36.15 42.84 15.40
C TRP A 365 -36.02 43.86 14.29
N VAL A 366 -36.22 43.40 13.05
CA VAL A 366 -36.22 44.28 11.86
C VAL A 366 -37.44 43.99 10.99
N VAL A 367 -38.10 45.04 10.51
CA VAL A 367 -39.28 44.94 9.64
C VAL A 367 -38.87 45.11 8.17
N ARG A 368 -39.08 44.07 7.36
CA ARG A 368 -38.70 44.05 5.92
C ARG A 368 -39.24 45.25 5.12
N LYS A 369 -40.48 45.67 5.40
CA LYS A 369 -41.11 46.81 4.70
C LYS A 369 -40.39 48.13 4.98
N GLU A 370 -39.95 48.34 6.21
CA GLU A 370 -39.20 49.55 6.60
C GLU A 370 -37.81 49.54 5.96
N VAL A 371 -37.13 48.40 5.98
CA VAL A 371 -35.83 48.26 5.32
C VAL A 371 -35.93 48.55 3.83
N ALA A 372 -36.89 47.94 3.12
CA ALA A 372 -37.06 48.17 1.69
C ALA A 372 -37.39 49.64 1.35
N ALA A 373 -38.19 50.30 2.19
CA ALA A 373 -38.51 51.72 2.01
C ALA A 373 -37.28 52.62 2.17
N VAL A 374 -36.37 52.31 3.11
CA VAL A 374 -35.16 53.10 3.38
C VAL A 374 -34.07 52.82 2.35
N THR A 375 -33.79 51.55 2.06
CA THR A 375 -32.69 51.15 1.16
C THR A 375 -33.05 51.30 -0.32
N LYS A 376 -34.35 51.41 -0.65
CA LYS A 376 -34.88 51.41 -2.02
C LYS A 376 -34.50 50.17 -2.83
N LEU A 377 -34.09 49.09 -2.16
CA LEU A 377 -33.82 47.79 -2.78
C LEU A 377 -35.11 47.04 -3.06
N CYS A 378 -35.09 46.12 -4.03
CA CYS A 378 -36.25 45.28 -4.26
C CYS A 378 -36.53 44.42 -3.01
N PRO A 379 -37.80 44.07 -2.75
CA PRO A 379 -38.14 43.26 -1.59
C PRO A 379 -37.36 41.94 -1.53
N GLU A 380 -37.07 41.33 -2.68
CA GLU A 380 -36.38 40.04 -2.81
C GLU A 380 -34.93 40.13 -2.30
N ASP A 381 -34.18 41.17 -2.67
CA ASP A 381 -32.81 41.40 -2.17
C ASP A 381 -32.80 41.58 -0.65
N VAL A 382 -33.75 42.38 -0.13
CA VAL A 382 -33.88 42.60 1.31
C VAL A 382 -34.23 41.28 2.03
N LYS A 383 -35.05 40.43 1.40
CA LYS A 383 -35.39 39.11 1.94
C LYS A 383 -34.16 38.22 2.02
N ASP A 384 -33.37 38.16 0.95
CA ASP A 384 -32.13 37.37 0.89
C ASP A 384 -31.15 37.78 1.99
N PHE A 385 -30.97 39.07 2.23
CA PHE A 385 -30.13 39.56 3.34
C PHE A 385 -30.62 39.08 4.70
N LEU A 386 -31.93 39.13 4.93
CA LEU A 386 -32.55 38.76 6.19
C LEU A 386 -32.48 37.24 6.42
N GLU A 387 -32.70 36.42 5.39
CA GLU A 387 -32.59 34.96 5.49
C GLU A 387 -31.18 34.50 5.90
N HIS A 388 -30.14 35.26 5.54
CA HIS A 388 -28.76 34.95 5.91
C HIS A 388 -28.41 35.18 7.40
N MET A 389 -29.16 36.00 8.14
CA MET A 389 -28.78 36.42 9.50
C MET A 389 -29.93 36.46 10.51
N SER A 390 -31.15 36.17 10.07
CA SER A 390 -32.35 36.30 10.88
C SER A 390 -33.42 35.28 10.51
N VAL A 391 -34.39 35.10 11.41
CA VAL A 391 -35.51 34.18 11.25
C VAL A 391 -36.81 34.96 11.25
N ALA A 392 -37.67 34.72 10.27
CA ALA A 392 -38.98 35.36 10.20
C ALA A 392 -39.88 34.87 11.36
N ARG A 393 -40.55 35.81 12.04
CA ARG A 393 -41.57 35.54 13.06
C ARG A 393 -42.88 36.18 12.70
N ILE A 394 -43.96 35.42 12.91
CA ILE A 394 -45.32 35.86 12.63
C ILE A 394 -45.61 37.15 13.42
N ASN A 395 -46.06 38.18 12.71
CA ASN A 395 -46.46 39.50 13.25
C ASN A 395 -45.37 40.31 13.98
N LYS A 396 -44.09 39.89 13.97
CA LYS A 396 -42.98 40.61 14.63
C LYS A 396 -41.81 40.99 13.71
N GLY A 397 -41.85 40.58 12.44
CA GLY A 397 -40.77 40.84 11.49
C GLY A 397 -39.69 39.76 11.55
N TRP A 398 -38.43 40.15 11.44
CA TRP A 398 -37.28 39.26 11.41
C TRP A 398 -36.46 39.40 12.70
N GLU A 399 -36.24 38.28 13.38
CA GLU A 399 -35.47 38.19 14.62
C GLU A 399 -34.03 37.81 14.31
N PHE A 400 -33.05 38.47 14.91
CA PHE A 400 -31.65 38.04 14.79
C PHE A 400 -31.50 36.54 15.15
N MET A 401 -30.78 35.79 14.32
CA MET A 401 -30.79 34.32 14.33
C MET A 401 -30.26 33.72 15.63
N LEU A 402 -29.28 34.37 16.24
CA LEU A 402 -28.60 33.88 17.43
C LEU A 402 -29.02 34.67 18.69
N PRO A 403 -28.96 34.06 19.89
CA PRO A 403 -29.08 34.80 21.14
C PRO A 403 -27.90 35.75 21.31
N TYR A 404 -28.08 36.76 22.16
CA TYR A 404 -27.00 37.68 22.50
C TYR A 404 -25.90 36.93 23.25
N ASP A 405 -24.67 36.95 22.73
CA ASP A 405 -23.52 36.25 23.33
C ASP A 405 -22.91 37.10 24.46
N GLU A 406 -23.50 36.99 25.66
CA GLU A 406 -23.01 37.69 26.85
C GLU A 406 -21.58 37.27 27.23
N ASP A 407 -21.22 36.01 27.01
CA ASP A 407 -19.93 35.47 27.39
C ASP A 407 -18.81 36.10 26.56
N PHE A 408 -19.01 36.22 25.25
CA PHE A 408 -18.08 36.90 24.38
C PHE A 408 -17.92 38.37 24.78
N VAL A 409 -19.04 39.06 25.03
CA VAL A 409 -19.03 40.50 25.36
C VAL A 409 -18.31 40.77 26.68
N LYS A 410 -18.54 39.93 27.70
CA LYS A 410 -17.85 40.04 28.99
C LYS A 410 -16.36 39.74 28.88
N LYS A 411 -15.97 38.77 28.05
CA LYS A 411 -14.57 38.35 27.87
C LYS A 411 -13.74 39.32 27.02
N HIS A 412 -14.35 40.03 26.08
CA HIS A 412 -13.65 40.88 25.10
C HIS A 412 -14.22 42.31 25.01
N PRO A 413 -14.25 43.08 26.12
CA PRO A 413 -14.89 44.40 26.16
C PRO A 413 -14.21 45.44 25.25
N ASP A 414 -12.89 45.34 25.06
CA ASP A 414 -12.09 46.21 24.21
C ASP A 414 -12.42 46.03 22.72
N ILE A 415 -12.70 44.80 22.30
CA ILE A 415 -13.13 44.49 20.92
C ILE A 415 -14.54 45.01 20.71
N VAL A 416 -15.45 44.79 21.66
CA VAL A 416 -16.83 45.27 21.59
C VAL A 416 -16.85 46.80 21.42
N GLN A 417 -16.07 47.53 22.21
CA GLN A 417 -15.99 48.98 22.11
C GLN A 417 -15.46 49.43 20.73
N ARG A 418 -14.41 48.78 20.21
CA ARG A 418 -13.86 49.08 18.88
C ARG A 418 -14.87 48.80 17.77
N GLN A 419 -15.59 47.68 17.85
CA GLN A 419 -16.64 47.33 16.88
C GLN A 419 -17.80 48.33 16.92
N GLN A 420 -18.16 48.83 18.10
CA GLN A 420 -19.17 49.88 18.23
C GLN A 420 -18.74 51.19 17.55
N MET A 421 -17.46 51.59 17.70
CA MET A 421 -16.91 52.74 16.98
C MET A 421 -16.93 52.53 15.45
N LEU A 422 -16.64 51.30 14.98
CA LEU A 422 -16.75 50.96 13.55
C LEU A 422 -18.20 51.11 13.05
N TRP A 423 -19.19 50.63 13.80
CA TRP A 423 -20.59 50.80 13.44
C TRP A 423 -21.04 52.26 13.41
N MET A 424 -20.55 53.12 14.32
CA MET A 424 -20.80 54.57 14.27
C MET A 424 -20.22 55.19 12.99
N GLY A 425 -19.02 54.75 12.57
CA GLY A 425 -18.41 55.20 11.32
C GLY A 425 -19.15 54.71 10.07
N ILE A 426 -19.76 53.52 10.12
CA ILE A 426 -20.60 52.99 9.04
C ILE A 426 -21.92 53.75 8.97
N GLN A 427 -22.54 54.07 10.12
CA GLN A 427 -23.78 54.85 10.18
C GLN A 427 -23.65 56.27 9.61
N ALA A 428 -22.46 56.88 9.73
CA ALA A 428 -22.19 58.22 9.21
C ALA A 428 -22.03 58.28 7.69
N LYS A 429 -21.95 57.13 7.01
CA LYS A 429 -21.83 57.00 5.54
C LYS A 429 -23.17 56.59 4.94
#